data_AF-B4GEK4-F1
#
_entry.id   AF-B4GEK4-F1
#
_cell.length_a   1.000
_cell.length_b   1.000
_cell.length_c   1.000
_cell.angle_alpha   90.00
_cell.angle_beta   90.00
_cell.angle_gamma   90.00
#
_symmetry.space_group_name_H-M   'P 1'
#
loop_
_entity.id
_entity.type
_entity.pdbx_description
1 polymer ?
#
loop_
_entity_poly.entity_id
_entity_poly.type
_entity_poly.pdbx_seq_one_letter_code
_entity_poly.pdbx_strand_id
1 'polypeptide(L)'
;MYLGYVLLFILPVLCSTASTFNYTSCDKAKQPKFCIAECAFKANGYLLTNGSVNVAALQKTYQQRYKNDANMSQLMVRSLNSCVDYAQKRTQQYQWMHTKDECDYYPATLLACILEQVYTNCPATKWKNTDECAAMRKYLLACDDVKSGRK
;
A
#
# COMPACT_ATOMS: atom_id res chain seq x y z
N MET A 1 -1.62 14.84 17.44
CA MET A 1 -0.29 14.38 17.88
C MET A 1 -0.11 12.85 17.84
N TYR A 2 -1.04 12.07 17.26
CA TYR A 2 -0.95 10.59 17.14
C TYR A 2 -0.56 10.08 15.75
N LEU A 3 -0.61 10.93 14.72
CA LEU A 3 -0.35 10.52 13.32
C LEU A 3 1.15 10.33 13.02
N GLY A 4 2.04 10.94 13.82
CA GLY A 4 3.49 10.75 13.71
C GLY A 4 4.00 9.46 14.35
N TYR A 5 3.31 8.97 15.38
CA TYR A 5 3.71 7.74 16.09
C TYR A 5 3.37 6.47 15.30
N VAL A 6 2.29 6.48 14.52
CA VAL A 6 1.93 5.35 13.64
C VAL A 6 2.96 5.17 12.51
N LEU A 7 3.56 6.26 12.02
CA LEU A 7 4.65 6.22 11.03
C LEU A 7 5.97 5.71 11.64
N LEU A 8 6.27 6.06 12.89
CA LEU A 8 7.48 5.63 13.60
C LEU A 8 7.50 4.15 14.00
N PHE A 9 6.34 3.51 14.20
CA PHE A 9 6.27 2.08 14.50
C PHE A 9 6.18 1.16 13.26
N ILE A 10 5.97 1.73 12.06
CA ILE A 10 6.09 0.99 10.79
C ILE A 10 7.54 1.00 10.27
N LEU A 11 8.35 1.98 10.69
CA LEU A 11 9.77 2.11 10.34
C LEU A 11 10.70 0.97 10.83
N PRO A 12 10.52 0.30 11.98
CA PRO A 12 11.45 -0.75 12.42
C PRO A 12 11.28 -2.05 11.64
N VAL A 13 10.08 -2.34 11.10
CA VAL A 13 9.84 -3.51 10.24
C VAL A 13 10.37 -3.27 8.81
N LEU A 14 10.56 -2.01 8.43
CA LEU A 14 11.19 -1.60 7.17
C LEU A 14 12.73 -1.47 7.27
N CYS A 15 13.29 -1.45 8.48
CA CYS A 15 14.70 -1.11 8.71
C CYS A 15 15.71 -2.22 8.34
N SER A 16 15.31 -3.50 8.32
CA SER A 16 16.23 -4.60 7.92
C SER A 16 16.46 -4.69 6.40
N THR A 17 15.79 -3.84 5.61
CA THR A 17 15.88 -3.82 4.15
C THR A 17 15.89 -2.39 3.59
N ALA A 18 16.50 -1.45 4.31
CA ALA A 18 16.66 -0.07 3.83
C ALA A 18 17.35 0.03 2.44
N SER A 19 17.85 -1.08 1.90
CA SER A 19 18.51 -1.17 0.59
C SER A 19 17.58 -1.45 -0.60
N THR A 20 16.25 -1.67 -0.44
CA THR A 20 15.39 -2.03 -1.60
C THR A 20 14.27 -1.05 -1.95
N PHE A 21 13.94 -0.07 -1.10
CA PHE A 21 12.93 0.95 -1.43
C PHE A 21 13.46 2.33 -0.99
N ASN A 22 13.89 3.14 -1.96
CA ASN A 22 14.48 4.46 -1.72
C ASN A 22 13.41 5.54 -1.42
N TYR A 23 12.61 5.31 -0.38
CA TYR A 23 11.49 6.16 0.04
C TYR A 23 11.96 7.54 0.53
N THR A 24 13.17 7.62 1.09
CA THR A 24 13.78 8.85 1.62
C THR A 24 14.04 9.91 0.56
N SER A 25 14.27 9.53 -0.70
CA SER A 25 14.39 10.49 -1.81
C SER A 25 13.05 11.10 -2.26
N CYS A 26 11.95 10.43 -1.92
CA CYS A 26 10.58 10.82 -2.25
C CYS A 26 9.89 11.61 -1.13
N ASP A 27 10.48 11.65 0.06
CA ASP A 27 10.00 12.39 1.23
C ASP A 27 10.43 13.87 1.14
N LYS A 28 9.91 14.57 0.12
CA LYS A 28 10.09 16.03 0.02
C LYS A 28 9.05 16.69 0.90
N ALA A 29 9.49 17.55 1.84
CA ALA A 29 8.67 18.26 2.82
C ALA A 29 7.51 19.14 2.27
N LYS A 30 7.33 19.18 0.94
CA LYS A 30 6.31 19.98 0.23
C LYS A 30 5.35 19.16 -0.63
N GLN A 31 5.54 17.84 -0.72
CA GLN A 31 4.67 16.98 -1.53
C GLN A 31 3.50 16.46 -0.69
N PRO A 32 2.27 16.44 -1.23
CA PRO A 32 1.18 15.74 -0.58
C PRO A 32 1.55 14.28 -0.30
N LYS A 33 1.14 13.75 0.86
CA LYS A 33 1.52 12.40 1.32
C LYS A 33 1.19 11.29 0.31
N PHE A 34 0.18 11.50 -0.52
CA PHE A 34 -0.22 10.56 -1.58
C PHE A 34 0.75 10.55 -2.77
N CYS A 35 1.49 11.63 -3.03
CA CYS A 35 2.50 11.70 -4.10
C CYS A 35 3.76 10.89 -3.80
N ILE A 36 3.99 10.53 -2.54
CA ILE A 36 5.15 9.72 -2.16
C ILE A 36 5.06 8.33 -2.80
N ALA A 37 3.84 7.79 -2.93
CA ALA A 37 3.60 6.51 -3.59
C ALA A 37 3.95 6.57 -5.09
N GLU A 38 3.53 7.62 -5.78
CA GLU A 38 3.87 7.81 -7.20
C GLU A 38 5.38 7.94 -7.39
N CYS A 39 6.04 8.78 -6.59
CA CYS A 39 7.49 8.94 -6.64
C CYS A 39 8.22 7.61 -6.43
N ALA A 40 7.82 6.84 -5.40
CA ALA A 40 8.41 5.53 -5.13
C ALA A 40 8.18 4.57 -6.30
N PHE A 41 6.99 4.55 -6.89
CA PHE A 41 6.70 3.68 -8.02
C PHE A 41 7.52 4.05 -9.27
N LYS A 42 7.65 5.34 -9.58
CA LYS A 42 8.50 5.81 -10.68
C LYS A 42 9.97 5.46 -10.45
N ALA A 43 10.49 5.74 -9.25
CA ALA A 43 11.89 5.50 -8.90
C ALA A 43 12.30 4.02 -9.00
N ASN A 44 11.36 3.10 -8.79
CA ASN A 44 11.61 1.65 -8.85
C ASN A 44 11.13 1.00 -10.17
N GLY A 45 10.66 1.79 -11.14
CA GLY A 45 10.16 1.27 -12.42
C GLY A 45 8.83 0.49 -12.33
N TYR A 46 8.05 0.72 -11.27
CA TYR A 46 6.73 0.13 -11.07
C TYR A 46 5.61 0.92 -11.71
N LEU A 47 5.82 2.20 -12.03
CA LEU A 47 4.91 2.99 -12.84
C LEU A 47 5.48 3.11 -14.25
N LEU A 48 4.70 2.68 -15.24
CA LEU A 48 5.02 2.80 -16.65
C LEU A 48 4.71 4.22 -17.14
N THR A 49 5.30 4.59 -18.28
CA THR A 49 5.13 5.93 -18.87
C THR A 49 3.69 6.25 -19.29
N ASN A 50 2.86 5.22 -19.50
CA ASN A 50 1.44 5.35 -19.79
C ASN A 50 0.56 5.51 -18.52
N GLY A 51 1.17 5.62 -17.33
CA GLY A 51 0.46 5.72 -16.05
C GLY A 51 -0.06 4.39 -15.50
N SER A 52 0.16 3.26 -16.18
CA SER A 52 -0.21 1.95 -15.66
C SER A 52 0.93 1.35 -14.82
N VAL A 53 0.57 0.39 -13.96
CA VAL A 53 1.53 -0.27 -13.07
C VAL A 53 2.17 -1.47 -13.75
N ASN A 54 3.49 -1.61 -13.59
CA ASN A 54 4.25 -2.79 -13.98
C ASN A 54 4.06 -3.90 -12.94
N VAL A 55 2.95 -4.65 -13.06
CA VAL A 55 2.57 -5.73 -12.15
C VAL A 55 3.66 -6.80 -12.04
N ALA A 56 4.30 -7.15 -13.16
CA ALA A 56 5.37 -8.16 -13.18
C ALA A 56 6.58 -7.73 -12.34
N ALA A 57 7.00 -6.46 -12.44
CA ALA A 57 8.11 -5.93 -11.64
C ALA A 57 7.79 -5.88 -10.13
N LEU A 58 6.57 -5.49 -9.77
CA LEU A 58 6.11 -5.50 -8.36
C LEU A 58 6.00 -6.92 -7.81
N GLN A 59 5.41 -7.84 -8.57
CA GLN A 59 5.30 -9.25 -8.19
C GLN A 59 6.68 -9.85 -7.94
N LYS A 60 7.63 -9.64 -8.86
CA LYS A 60 9.03 -10.08 -8.70
C LYS A 60 9.65 -9.48 -7.44
N THR A 61 9.41 -8.19 -7.17
CA THR A 61 9.92 -7.53 -5.96
C THR A 61 9.37 -8.15 -4.69
N TYR A 62 8.06 -8.41 -4.61
CA TYR A 62 7.46 -9.08 -3.45
C TYR A 62 7.99 -10.49 -3.26
N GLN A 63 8.13 -11.26 -4.34
CA GLN A 63 8.70 -12.60 -4.28
C GLN A 63 10.14 -12.59 -3.78
N GLN A 64 10.97 -11.64 -4.24
CA GLN A 64 12.35 -11.51 -3.79
C GLN A 64 12.44 -11.04 -2.34
N ARG A 65 11.59 -10.09 -1.94
CA ARG A 65 11.53 -9.57 -0.57
C ARG A 65 11.17 -10.65 0.44
N TYR A 66 10.21 -11.51 0.10
CA TYR A 66 9.72 -12.58 0.95
C TYR A 66 10.21 -13.95 0.50
N LYS A 67 11.42 -14.03 -0.09
CA LYS A 67 12.00 -15.29 -0.59
C LYS A 67 12.11 -16.40 0.47
N ASN A 68 12.21 -16.02 1.74
CA ASN A 68 12.29 -16.93 2.90
C ASN A 68 10.94 -17.09 3.63
N ASP A 69 9.85 -16.54 3.08
CA ASP A 69 8.52 -16.56 3.69
C ASP A 69 7.45 -16.72 2.59
N ALA A 70 7.23 -17.97 2.18
CA ALA A 70 6.33 -18.29 1.06
C ALA A 70 4.89 -17.82 1.32
N ASN A 71 4.41 -17.86 2.57
CA ASN A 71 3.07 -17.41 2.94
C ASN A 71 2.93 -15.90 2.75
N MET A 72 3.91 -15.11 3.21
CA MET A 72 3.91 -13.67 2.98
C MET A 72 4.09 -13.32 1.50
N SER A 73 4.99 -14.01 0.79
CA SER A 73 5.18 -13.84 -0.64
C SER A 73 3.88 -14.04 -1.42
N GLN A 74 3.20 -15.15 -1.17
CA GLN A 74 1.93 -15.48 -1.81
C GLN A 74 0.83 -14.49 -1.45
N LEU A 75 0.73 -14.08 -0.18
CA LEU A 75 -0.23 -13.07 0.26
C LEU A 75 -0.03 -11.76 -0.49
N MET A 76 1.18 -11.22 -0.51
CA MET A 76 1.48 -9.95 -1.19
C MET A 76 1.18 -9.99 -2.69
N VAL A 77 1.52 -11.09 -3.37
CA VAL A 77 1.24 -11.25 -4.81
C VAL A 77 -0.25 -11.39 -5.08
N ARG A 78 -0.97 -12.16 -4.26
CA ARG A 78 -2.44 -12.27 -4.36
C ARG A 78 -3.09 -10.91 -4.15
N SER A 79 -2.69 -10.17 -3.11
CA SER A 79 -3.21 -8.84 -2.80
C SER A 79 -2.92 -7.84 -3.93
N LEU A 80 -1.73 -7.87 -4.53
CA LEU A 80 -1.41 -7.06 -5.71
C LEU A 80 -2.40 -7.35 -6.85
N ASN A 81 -2.56 -8.62 -7.21
CA ASN A 81 -3.41 -9.01 -8.34
C ASN A 81 -4.89 -8.68 -8.10
N SER A 82 -5.40 -8.79 -6.87
CA SER A 82 -6.77 -8.39 -6.55
C SER A 82 -6.99 -6.87 -6.53
N CYS A 83 -5.93 -6.09 -6.31
CA CYS A 83 -6.03 -4.64 -6.10
C CYS A 83 -5.79 -3.80 -7.35
N VAL A 84 -5.12 -4.32 -8.39
CA VAL A 84 -4.80 -3.57 -9.62
C VAL A 84 -6.06 -2.98 -10.26
N ASP A 85 -7.04 -3.83 -10.60
CA ASP A 85 -8.28 -3.38 -11.24
C ASP A 85 -9.13 -2.50 -10.31
N TYR A 86 -9.17 -2.84 -9.01
CA TYR A 86 -9.88 -2.05 -8.00
C TYR A 86 -9.32 -0.62 -7.92
N ALA A 87 -7.99 -0.50 -7.79
CA ALA A 87 -7.34 0.78 -7.63
C ALA A 87 -7.44 1.62 -8.90
N GLN A 88 -7.37 1.00 -10.08
CA GLN A 88 -7.58 1.70 -11.35
C GLN A 88 -9.01 2.27 -11.44
N LYS A 89 -10.03 1.45 -11.16
CA LYS A 89 -11.44 1.90 -11.17
C LYS A 89 -11.70 2.99 -10.15
N ARG A 90 -11.14 2.87 -8.94
CA ARG A 90 -11.29 3.89 -7.88
C ARG A 90 -10.63 5.20 -8.26
N THR A 91 -9.44 5.16 -8.85
CA THR A 91 -8.74 6.36 -9.31
C THR A 91 -9.52 7.07 -10.41
N GLN A 92 -10.07 6.32 -11.38
CA GLN A 92 -10.94 6.85 -12.42
C GLN A 92 -12.24 7.45 -11.85
N GLN A 93 -12.87 6.78 -10.87
CA GLN A 93 -14.09 7.28 -10.21
C GLN A 93 -13.87 8.64 -9.55
N TYR A 94 -12.70 8.85 -8.95
CA TYR A 94 -12.34 10.09 -8.29
C TYR A 94 -11.41 10.94 -9.14
N GLN A 95 -11.49 10.82 -10.46
CA GLN A 95 -10.55 11.51 -11.32
C GLN A 95 -10.67 13.05 -11.19
N TRP A 96 -11.85 13.53 -10.81
CA TRP A 96 -12.11 14.93 -10.48
C TRP A 96 -11.33 15.46 -9.26
N MET A 97 -10.80 14.58 -8.41
CA MET A 97 -9.90 14.94 -7.30
C MET A 97 -8.45 15.14 -7.75
N HIS A 98 -8.07 14.70 -8.96
CA HIS A 98 -6.80 15.13 -9.54
C HIS A 98 -6.93 16.60 -9.92
N THR A 99 -6.46 17.49 -9.05
CA THR A 99 -6.17 18.85 -9.51
C THR A 99 -5.04 18.76 -10.53
N LYS A 100 -5.08 19.59 -11.58
CA LYS A 100 -4.30 19.42 -12.82
C LYS A 100 -2.76 19.37 -12.68
N ASP A 101 -2.22 19.50 -11.48
CA ASP A 101 -0.79 19.47 -11.18
C ASP A 101 -0.43 18.58 -9.97
N GLU A 102 -1.38 17.78 -9.48
CA GLU A 102 -1.16 16.83 -8.40
C GLU A 102 -0.93 15.42 -8.95
N CYS A 103 0.05 14.73 -8.36
CA CYS A 103 0.51 13.38 -8.68
C CYS A 103 -0.58 12.34 -8.99
N ASP A 104 -0.18 11.26 -9.65
CA ASP A 104 -1.05 10.11 -9.87
C ASP A 104 -1.42 9.43 -8.52
N TYR A 105 -2.72 9.35 -8.24
CA TYR A 105 -3.29 8.72 -7.05
C TYR A 105 -3.42 7.20 -7.20
N TYR A 106 -3.25 6.64 -8.40
CA TYR A 106 -3.34 5.21 -8.62
C TYR A 106 -2.31 4.42 -7.80
N PRO A 107 -1.01 4.77 -7.77
CA PRO A 107 -0.02 4.14 -6.88
C PRO A 107 -0.41 4.15 -5.41
N ALA A 108 -0.93 5.28 -4.91
CA ALA A 108 -1.35 5.41 -3.51
C ALA A 108 -2.57 4.53 -3.20
N THR A 109 -3.56 4.53 -4.10
CA THR A 109 -4.77 3.71 -3.99
C THR A 109 -4.45 2.22 -4.03
N LEU A 110 -3.52 1.82 -4.91
CA LEU A 110 -3.05 0.44 -5.02
C LEU A 110 -2.33 -0.01 -3.74
N LEU A 111 -1.42 0.80 -3.20
CA LEU A 111 -0.74 0.50 -1.94
C LEU A 111 -1.72 0.36 -0.77
N ALA A 112 -2.70 1.27 -0.67
CA ALA A 112 -3.71 1.22 0.38
C ALA A 112 -4.52 -0.09 0.31
N CYS A 113 -4.98 -0.48 -0.89
CA CYS A 113 -5.70 -1.74 -1.09
C CYS A 113 -4.84 -2.96 -0.73
N ILE A 114 -3.57 -3.00 -1.16
CA ILE A 114 -2.67 -4.11 -0.83
C ILE A 114 -2.47 -4.20 0.69
N LEU A 115 -2.24 -3.07 1.35
CA LEU A 115 -2.04 -3.00 2.79
C LEU A 115 -3.26 -3.54 3.55
N GLU A 116 -4.45 -3.11 3.16
CA GLU A 116 -5.71 -3.58 3.72
C GLU A 116 -5.87 -5.11 3.57
N GLN A 117 -5.63 -5.64 2.36
CA GLN A 117 -5.68 -7.07 2.10
C GLN A 117 -4.66 -7.85 2.95
N VAL A 118 -3.45 -7.31 3.12
CA VAL A 118 -2.39 -7.96 3.92
C VAL A 118 -2.72 -7.94 5.41
N TYR A 119 -3.26 -6.85 5.94
CA TYR A 119 -3.66 -6.79 7.35
C TYR A 119 -4.84 -7.70 7.66
N THR A 120 -5.86 -7.70 6.80
CA THR A 120 -7.07 -8.50 6.99
C THR A 120 -6.82 -9.99 6.83
N ASN A 121 -5.82 -10.38 6.03
CA ASN A 121 -5.42 -11.76 5.78
C ASN A 121 -4.04 -12.12 6.39
N CYS A 122 -3.59 -11.36 7.38
CA CYS A 122 -2.27 -11.56 7.99
C CYS A 122 -2.12 -13.00 8.50
N PRO A 123 -1.06 -13.75 8.09
CA PRO A 123 -0.89 -15.13 8.50
C PRO A 123 -0.78 -15.27 10.03
N ALA A 124 -1.35 -16.32 10.60
CA ALA A 124 -1.32 -16.57 12.05
C ALA A 124 0.11 -16.61 12.61
N THR A 125 1.10 -17.04 11.81
CA THR A 125 2.52 -17.07 12.19
C THR A 125 3.15 -15.67 12.34
N LYS A 126 2.52 -14.63 11.80
CA LYS A 126 2.97 -13.22 11.89
C LYS A 126 2.01 -12.36 12.71
N TRP A 127 0.78 -12.83 12.90
CA TRP A 127 -0.22 -12.15 13.70
C TRP A 127 0.25 -12.02 15.14
N LYS A 128 0.28 -10.78 15.63
CA LYS A 128 0.49 -10.50 17.06
C LYS A 128 -0.88 -10.37 17.70
N ASN A 129 -1.15 -11.24 18.67
CA ASN A 129 -2.42 -11.24 19.40
C ASN A 129 -2.43 -10.19 20.51
N THR A 130 -2.37 -8.92 20.12
CA THR A 130 -2.56 -7.78 21.03
C THR A 130 -3.88 -7.10 20.74
N ASP A 131 -4.41 -6.37 21.73
CA ASP A 131 -5.68 -5.66 21.61
C ASP A 131 -5.62 -4.60 20.50
N GLU A 132 -4.46 -3.95 20.32
CA GLU A 132 -4.27 -2.95 19.25
C GLU A 132 -4.32 -3.59 17.86
N CYS A 133 -3.68 -4.74 17.68
CA CYS A 133 -3.73 -5.47 16.40
C CYS A 133 -5.16 -5.92 16.10
N ALA A 134 -5.87 -6.49 17.10
CA ALA A 134 -7.26 -6.91 16.95
C ALA A 134 -8.19 -5.73 16.61
N ALA A 135 -8.03 -4.60 17.30
CA ALA A 135 -8.79 -3.38 17.05
C ALA A 135 -8.55 -2.83 15.63
N MET A 136 -7.29 -2.78 15.18
CA MET A 136 -6.94 -2.32 13.83
C MET A 136 -7.55 -3.22 12.76
N ARG A 137 -7.45 -4.55 12.90
CA ARG A 137 -8.05 -5.48 11.95
C ARG A 137 -9.57 -5.35 11.91
N LYS A 138 -10.21 -5.19 13.07
CA LYS A 138 -11.65 -4.93 13.16
C LYS A 138 -12.04 -3.63 12.47
N TYR A 139 -11.27 -2.57 12.65
CA TYR A 139 -11.50 -1.28 11.99
C TYR A 139 -11.41 -1.40 10.47
N LEU A 140 -10.36 -2.03 9.95
CA LEU A 140 -10.19 -2.22 8.51
C LEU A 140 -11.33 -3.04 7.89
N LEU A 141 -11.79 -4.09 8.58
CA LEU A 141 -12.95 -4.87 8.13
C LEU A 141 -14.26 -4.08 8.21
N ALA A 142 -14.46 -3.30 9.26
CA ALA A 142 -15.69 -2.52 9.46
C ALA A 142 -15.77 -1.28 8.54
N CYS A 143 -14.65 -0.78 8.01
CA CYS A 143 -14.67 0.32 7.03
C CYS A 143 -15.31 -0.07 5.69
N ASP A 144 -15.46 -1.37 5.39
CA ASP A 144 -16.22 -1.86 4.23
C ASP A 144 -17.75 -1.68 4.44
N ASP A 145 -18.20 -1.58 5.70
CA ASP A 145 -19.61 -1.42 6.09
C ASP A 145 -20.17 0.00 5.86
N VAL A 146 -19.36 0.98 5.45
CA VAL A 146 -19.84 2.34 5.13
C VAL A 146 -20.74 2.34 3.87
N LYS A 147 -20.77 1.25 3.09
CA LYS A 147 -21.80 1.05 2.05
C LYS A 147 -23.14 0.54 2.58
N SER A 148 -23.22 -0.02 3.79
CA SER A 148 -24.46 -0.58 4.34
C SER A 148 -25.33 0.46 5.09
N GLY A 149 -24.76 1.62 5.44
CA GLY A 149 -25.41 2.64 6.27
C GLY A 149 -26.08 3.82 5.56
N ARG A 150 -25.97 3.95 4.22
CA ARG A 150 -26.77 4.93 3.47
C ARG A 150 -28.08 4.28 3.02
N LYS A 151 -29.04 4.24 3.95
CA LYS A 151 -30.46 4.31 3.59
C LYS A 151 -30.91 5.77 3.66
#